data_AF-A0AAP0WW05-F1
#
_entry.id   AF-A0AAP0WW05-F1
#
_cell.length_a   1.000
_cell.length_b   1.000
_cell.length_c   1.000
_cell.angle_alpha   90.00
_cell.angle_beta   90.00
_cell.angle_gamma   90.00
#
_symmetry.space_group_name_H-M   'P 1'
#
loop_
_entity.id
_entity.type
_entity.pdbx_description
1 polymer ?
#
loop_
_entity_poly.entity_id
_entity_poly.type
_entity_poly.pdbx_seq_one_letter_code
_entity_poly.pdbx_strand_id
1 'polypeptide(L)'
;MIGIICERSKTNLKNRKNLKVNHSGGSKSFIRHRYDRRDPVTKEEPNRIELYYHTHYKSKTKSWTTPEAQQTYEKMKSLQSQPGPDGVPLTTDEICDQVLRIKIPSSTRGQGLQLQLKEATQRAEEAEKRSEQLAERVEAQENEIATQKMDIESQKTQLVTQRIEIDDMRSRQAITEALVQSLLQRSQSSNNTILN
;
A
#
# COMPACT_ATOMS: atom_id res chain seq x y z
N MET A 1 33.89 -4.76 3.30
CA MET A 1 32.84 -5.43 4.10
C MET A 1 32.67 -6.85 3.52
N ILE A 2 33.41 -7.81 4.06
CA ILE A 2 33.43 -9.19 3.55
C ILE A 2 32.21 -9.90 4.14
N GLY A 3 31.21 -10.14 3.29
CA GLY A 3 29.91 -10.67 3.70
C GLY A 3 30.03 -12.09 4.26
N ILE A 4 29.53 -12.28 5.48
CA ILE A 4 29.25 -13.60 6.04
C ILE A 4 28.13 -14.22 5.20
N ILE A 5 28.50 -15.00 4.19
CA ILE A 5 27.53 -15.79 3.43
C ILE A 5 27.05 -16.92 4.36
N CYS A 6 25.84 -16.78 4.90
CA CYS A 6 25.17 -17.82 5.68
C CYS A 6 25.19 -19.15 4.92
N GLU A 7 25.45 -20.27 5.61
CA GLU A 7 25.52 -21.61 5.01
C GLU A 7 24.31 -21.95 4.13
N ARG A 8 23.12 -21.46 4.50
CA ARG A 8 21.90 -21.60 3.69
C ARG A 8 22.03 -20.98 2.29
N SER A 9 22.72 -19.86 2.17
CA SER A 9 22.98 -19.20 0.87
C SER A 9 23.91 -20.03 0.00
N LYS A 10 24.96 -20.65 0.58
CA LYS A 10 25.88 -21.57 -0.14
C LYS A 10 25.13 -22.80 -0.66
N THR A 11 24.28 -23.40 0.18
CA THR A 11 23.45 -24.53 -0.21
C THR A 11 22.46 -24.16 -1.32
N ASN A 12 21.79 -23.01 -1.20
CA ASN A 12 20.88 -22.51 -2.23
C ASN A 12 21.60 -22.27 -3.57
N LEU A 13 22.84 -21.76 -3.54
CA LEU A 13 23.64 -21.57 -4.75
C LEU A 13 24.00 -22.91 -5.41
N LYS A 14 24.43 -23.91 -4.62
CA LYS A 14 24.69 -25.26 -5.13
C LYS A 14 23.43 -25.87 -5.75
N ASN A 15 22.28 -25.75 -5.09
CA ASN A 15 21.00 -26.24 -5.59
C ASN A 15 20.60 -25.55 -6.91
N ARG A 16 20.80 -24.23 -7.02
CA ARG A 16 20.56 -23.49 -8.28
C ARG A 16 21.46 -23.96 -9.42
N LYS A 17 22.73 -24.26 -9.15
CA LYS A 17 23.67 -24.76 -10.17
C LYS A 17 23.26 -26.13 -10.72
N ASN A 18 22.58 -26.95 -9.93
CA ASN A 18 22.11 -28.28 -10.32
C ASN A 18 20.76 -28.25 -11.07
N LEU A 19 20.14 -27.08 -11.23
CA LEU A 19 18.84 -26.96 -11.90
C LEU A 19 19.02 -27.05 -13.42
N LYS A 20 18.42 -28.09 -14.02
CA LYS A 20 18.50 -28.35 -15.47
C LYS A 20 17.76 -27.30 -16.33
N VAL A 21 16.70 -26.72 -15.78
CA VAL A 21 15.85 -25.74 -16.47
C VAL A 21 15.68 -24.54 -15.57
N ASN A 22 16.18 -23.40 -16.01
CA ASN A 22 16.03 -22.12 -15.32
C ASN A 22 14.86 -21.33 -15.92
N HIS A 23 14.15 -20.58 -15.07
CA HIS A 23 13.17 -19.58 -15.53
C HIS A 23 13.73 -18.16 -15.41
N SER A 24 13.13 -17.24 -16.16
CA SER A 24 13.45 -15.81 -16.21
C SER A 24 12.40 -14.90 -15.55
N GLY A 25 11.38 -15.50 -14.90
CA GLY A 25 10.31 -14.78 -14.19
C GLY A 25 10.70 -13.97 -12.94
N GLY A 26 11.99 -13.87 -12.60
CA GLY A 26 12.46 -13.11 -11.43
C GLY A 26 11.93 -13.66 -10.09
N SER A 27 11.63 -12.77 -9.15
CA SER A 27 11.15 -13.10 -7.80
C SER A 27 9.63 -13.29 -7.69
N LYS A 28 8.88 -12.96 -8.75
CA LYS A 28 7.42 -13.13 -8.77
C LYS A 28 7.07 -14.62 -8.86
N SER A 29 6.05 -15.04 -8.11
CA SER A 29 5.49 -16.39 -8.21
C SER A 29 4.84 -16.61 -9.58
N PHE A 30 4.73 -17.88 -10.02
CA PHE A 30 4.06 -18.20 -11.29
C PHE A 30 2.57 -17.84 -11.29
N ILE A 31 1.90 -17.88 -10.14
CA ILE A 31 0.52 -17.38 -10.00
C ILE A 31 0.46 -15.88 -10.36
N ARG A 32 1.42 -15.09 -9.87
CA ARG A 32 1.48 -13.66 -10.20
C ARG A 32 1.75 -13.44 -11.68
N HIS A 33 2.62 -14.23 -12.31
CA HIS A 33 2.85 -14.17 -13.75
C HIS A 33 1.60 -14.51 -14.57
N ARG A 34 0.80 -15.50 -14.16
CA ARG A 34 -0.48 -15.81 -14.81
C ARG A 34 -1.45 -14.63 -14.71
N TYR A 35 -1.59 -14.05 -13.52
CA TYR A 35 -2.45 -12.90 -13.30
C TYR A 35 -2.03 -11.68 -14.14
N ASP A 36 -0.74 -11.33 -14.12
CA ASP A 36 -0.19 -10.18 -14.84
C ASP A 36 -0.30 -10.34 -16.38
N ARG A 37 -0.52 -11.56 -16.87
CA ARG A 37 -0.60 -11.92 -18.30
C ARG A 37 -2.01 -12.23 -18.78
N ARG A 38 -3.02 -11.95 -17.95
CA ARG A 38 -4.42 -12.10 -18.36
C ARG A 38 -4.75 -11.22 -19.55
N ASP A 39 -5.63 -11.71 -20.41
CA ASP A 39 -6.20 -10.89 -21.47
C ASP A 39 -6.92 -9.67 -20.84
N PRO A 40 -6.66 -8.44 -21.30
CA PRO A 40 -7.28 -7.25 -20.71
C PRO A 40 -8.80 -7.22 -20.89
N VAL A 41 -9.33 -7.86 -21.93
CA VAL A 41 -10.74 -7.91 -22.31
C VAL A 41 -11.43 -9.14 -21.71
N THR A 42 -10.96 -10.35 -22.02
CA THR A 42 -11.63 -11.59 -21.58
C THR A 42 -11.32 -11.96 -20.12
N LYS A 43 -10.28 -11.35 -19.54
CA LYS A 43 -9.73 -11.68 -18.21
C LYS A 43 -9.26 -13.13 -18.05
N GLU A 44 -9.17 -13.87 -19.15
CA GLU A 44 -8.71 -15.24 -19.16
C GLU A 44 -7.22 -15.31 -18.87
N GLU A 45 -6.82 -16.30 -18.06
CA GLU A 45 -5.42 -16.54 -17.72
C GLU A 45 -4.72 -17.30 -18.84
N PRO A 46 -3.42 -17.04 -19.06
CA PRO A 46 -2.65 -17.83 -20.02
C PRO A 46 -2.65 -19.30 -19.60
N ASN A 47 -2.70 -20.16 -20.60
CA ASN A 47 -2.62 -21.60 -20.38
C ASN A 47 -1.22 -21.99 -19.87
N ARG A 48 -1.07 -23.21 -19.36
CA ARG A 48 0.17 -23.63 -18.70
C ARG A 48 1.38 -23.71 -19.66
N ILE A 49 1.14 -24.02 -20.93
CA ILE A 49 2.16 -24.04 -21.98
C ILE A 49 2.62 -22.61 -22.33
N GLU A 50 1.70 -21.66 -22.47
CA GLU A 50 1.97 -20.24 -22.68
C GLU A 50 2.73 -19.64 -21.50
N LEU A 51 2.32 -19.96 -20.27
CA LEU A 51 3.04 -19.55 -19.08
C LEU A 51 4.49 -20.06 -19.08
N TYR A 52 4.70 -21.32 -19.49
CA TYR A 52 6.04 -21.88 -19.63
C TYR A 52 6.86 -21.07 -20.64
N TYR A 53 6.30 -20.77 -21.82
CA TYR A 53 6.92 -19.91 -22.81
C TYR A 53 7.29 -18.54 -22.23
N HIS A 54 6.35 -17.84 -21.62
CA HIS A 54 6.58 -16.50 -21.07
C HIS A 54 7.63 -16.44 -19.97
N THR A 55 7.78 -17.51 -19.21
CA THR A 55 8.72 -17.57 -18.08
C THR A 55 10.10 -18.08 -18.51
N HIS A 56 10.22 -18.91 -19.56
CA HIS A 56 11.48 -19.53 -19.97
C HIS A 56 12.08 -18.91 -21.23
N TYR A 57 11.29 -18.14 -22.00
CA TYR A 57 11.75 -17.38 -23.15
C TYR A 57 12.08 -15.93 -22.77
N LYS A 58 13.30 -15.49 -23.05
CA LYS A 58 13.74 -14.13 -22.78
C LYS A 58 13.39 -13.24 -23.97
N SER A 59 12.24 -12.57 -23.92
CA SER A 59 11.80 -11.69 -25.02
C SER A 59 12.81 -10.59 -25.39
N LYS A 60 13.59 -10.09 -24.43
CA LYS A 60 14.61 -9.05 -24.68
C LYS A 60 15.78 -9.55 -25.52
N THR A 61 16.29 -10.74 -25.24
CA THR A 61 17.44 -11.34 -25.94
C THR A 61 17.02 -12.32 -27.04
N LYS A 62 15.70 -12.50 -27.24
CA LYS A 62 15.08 -13.45 -28.17
C LYS A 62 15.62 -14.88 -28.06
N SER A 63 15.95 -15.31 -26.84
CA SER A 63 16.59 -16.60 -26.58
C SER A 63 15.95 -17.37 -25.43
N TRP A 64 16.05 -18.68 -25.48
CA TRP A 64 15.62 -19.56 -24.38
C TRP A 64 16.57 -19.45 -23.19
N THR A 65 16.04 -19.68 -21.99
CA THR A 65 16.88 -19.62 -20.77
C THR A 65 17.90 -20.75 -20.72
N THR A 66 17.51 -21.95 -21.16
CA THR A 66 18.40 -23.09 -21.38
C THR A 66 17.94 -23.88 -22.63
N PRO A 67 18.83 -24.61 -23.32
CA PRO A 67 18.45 -25.48 -24.45
C PRO A 67 17.41 -26.54 -24.06
N GLU A 68 17.49 -27.07 -22.84
CA GLU A 68 16.52 -28.03 -22.30
C GLU A 68 15.12 -27.42 -22.17
N ALA A 69 15.04 -26.11 -21.88
CA ALA A 69 13.76 -25.42 -21.82
C ALA A 69 13.10 -25.36 -23.20
N GLN A 70 13.89 -25.13 -24.25
CA GLN A 70 13.41 -25.14 -25.63
C GLN A 70 12.88 -26.53 -26.01
N GLN A 71 13.67 -27.59 -25.78
CA GLN A 71 13.27 -28.97 -26.09
C GLN A 71 12.00 -29.37 -25.33
N THR A 72 11.88 -28.92 -24.07
CA THR A 72 10.70 -29.15 -23.24
C THR A 72 9.47 -28.49 -23.86
N TYR A 73 9.58 -27.23 -24.29
CA TYR A 73 8.48 -26.52 -24.93
C TYR A 73 8.08 -27.13 -26.28
N GLU A 74 9.07 -27.47 -27.11
CA GLU A 74 8.83 -28.15 -28.40
C GLU A 74 8.12 -29.48 -28.20
N LYS A 75 8.49 -30.24 -27.17
CA LYS A 75 7.80 -31.48 -26.80
C LYS A 75 6.35 -31.25 -26.38
N MET A 76 6.07 -30.19 -25.59
CA MET A 76 4.69 -29.82 -25.25
C MET A 76 3.87 -29.48 -26.50
N LYS A 77 4.44 -28.70 -27.44
CA LYS A 77 3.78 -28.35 -28.70
C LYS A 77 3.55 -29.57 -29.59
N SER A 78 4.51 -30.49 -29.65
CA SER A 78 4.38 -31.73 -30.42
C SER A 78 3.25 -32.62 -29.88
N LEU A 79 3.09 -32.72 -28.55
CA LEU A 79 1.99 -33.47 -27.94
C LEU A 79 0.64 -32.77 -28.13
N GLN A 80 0.63 -31.44 -28.13
CA GLN A 80 -0.57 -30.66 -28.42
C GLN A 80 -1.08 -30.89 -29.86
N SER A 81 -0.19 -31.17 -30.81
CA SER A 81 -0.55 -31.46 -32.21
C SER A 81 -0.92 -32.91 -32.49
N GLN A 82 -0.65 -33.85 -31.57
CA GLN A 82 -0.98 -35.27 -31.79
C GLN A 82 -2.41 -35.59 -31.30
N PRO A 83 -3.18 -36.40 -32.04
CA PRO A 83 -4.43 -36.94 -31.52
C PRO A 83 -4.11 -37.84 -30.32
N GLY A 84 -4.87 -37.70 -29.22
CA GLY A 84 -4.67 -38.52 -28.04
C GLY A 84 -4.97 -40.00 -28.30
N PRO A 85 -4.58 -40.90 -27.38
CA PRO A 85 -4.69 -42.34 -27.57
C PRO A 85 -6.14 -42.83 -27.82
N ASP A 86 -7.14 -42.09 -27.35
CA ASP A 86 -8.56 -42.39 -27.49
C ASP A 86 -9.29 -41.48 -28.51
N GLY A 87 -8.54 -40.72 -29.33
CA GLY A 87 -9.10 -39.74 -30.28
C GLY A 87 -9.50 -38.40 -29.64
N VAL A 88 -9.39 -38.27 -28.31
CA VAL A 88 -9.58 -37.02 -27.57
C VAL A 88 -8.23 -36.30 -27.44
N PRO A 89 -8.09 -35.03 -27.86
CA PRO A 89 -6.87 -34.26 -27.64
C PRO A 89 -6.57 -34.12 -26.14
N LEU A 90 -5.31 -34.35 -25.76
CA LEU A 90 -4.87 -34.15 -24.39
C LEU A 90 -5.05 -32.69 -23.97
N THR A 91 -5.49 -32.47 -22.75
CA THR A 91 -5.59 -31.12 -22.19
C THR A 91 -4.19 -30.53 -21.98
N THR A 92 -4.10 -29.19 -22.00
CA THR A 92 -2.85 -28.47 -21.76
C THR A 92 -2.16 -28.89 -20.46
N ASP A 93 -2.94 -29.16 -19.41
CA ASP A 93 -2.41 -29.56 -18.11
C ASP A 93 -1.84 -30.99 -18.10
N GLU A 94 -2.50 -31.93 -18.78
CA GLU A 94 -2.00 -33.31 -18.95
C GLU A 94 -0.70 -33.35 -19.74
N ILE A 95 -0.62 -32.57 -20.82
CA ILE A 95 0.60 -32.42 -21.62
C ILE A 95 1.73 -31.88 -20.74
N CYS A 96 1.47 -30.82 -19.97
CA CYS A 96 2.47 -30.26 -19.06
C CYS A 96 2.91 -31.26 -17.98
N ASP A 97 1.99 -32.02 -17.39
CA ASP A 97 2.31 -33.03 -16.38
C ASP A 97 3.17 -34.17 -16.96
N GLN A 98 2.84 -34.64 -18.17
CA GLN A 98 3.60 -35.67 -18.88
C GLN A 98 5.01 -35.20 -19.25
N VAL A 99 5.15 -33.97 -19.73
CA VAL A 99 6.43 -33.43 -20.20
C VAL A 99 7.34 -33.00 -19.06
N LEU A 100 6.81 -32.24 -18.09
CA LEU A 100 7.59 -31.73 -16.97
C LEU A 100 7.89 -32.84 -15.93
N ARG A 101 7.27 -34.03 -16.10
CA ARG A 101 7.42 -35.19 -15.21
C ARG A 101 7.25 -34.81 -13.75
N ILE A 102 6.39 -33.84 -13.47
CA ILE A 102 6.04 -33.49 -12.11
C ILE A 102 5.12 -34.61 -11.65
N LYS A 103 5.69 -35.66 -11.05
CA LYS A 103 4.94 -36.54 -10.17
C LYS A 103 4.53 -35.66 -8.98
N ILE A 104 3.46 -34.90 -9.13
CA ILE A 104 2.75 -34.36 -7.98
C ILE A 104 2.11 -35.61 -7.37
N PRO A 105 2.52 -36.05 -6.16
CA PRO A 105 1.76 -37.08 -5.47
C PRO A 105 0.31 -36.61 -5.42
N SER A 106 -0.65 -37.48 -5.69
CA SER A 106 -2.07 -37.10 -5.67
C SER A 106 -2.49 -36.43 -4.34
N SER A 107 -1.75 -36.66 -3.24
CA SER A 107 -1.96 -35.99 -1.96
C SER A 107 -1.54 -34.51 -1.92
N THR A 108 -0.72 -34.04 -2.85
CA THR A 108 -0.27 -32.63 -2.96
C THR A 108 -1.17 -31.82 -3.91
N ARG A 109 -1.99 -32.50 -4.73
CA ARG A 109 -2.97 -31.86 -5.61
C ARG A 109 -4.10 -31.30 -4.73
N GLY A 110 -4.03 -30.00 -4.39
CA GLY A 110 -4.98 -29.30 -3.52
C GLY A 110 -4.36 -28.65 -2.27
N GLN A 111 -3.12 -28.99 -1.89
CA GLN A 111 -2.45 -28.36 -0.75
C GLN A 111 -2.14 -26.88 -0.98
N GLY A 112 -1.93 -26.47 -2.24
CA GLY A 112 -1.79 -25.06 -2.61
C GLY A 112 -3.06 -24.25 -2.34
N LEU A 113 -4.25 -24.81 -2.58
CA LEU A 113 -5.53 -24.18 -2.23
C LEU A 113 -5.70 -24.07 -0.72
N GLN A 114 -5.33 -25.10 0.04
CA GLN A 114 -5.38 -25.08 1.51
C GLN A 114 -4.46 -24.02 2.11
N LEU A 115 -3.24 -23.85 1.56
CA LEU A 115 -2.30 -22.82 2.00
C LEU A 115 -2.73 -21.42 1.57
N GLN A 116 -3.26 -21.27 0.35
CA GLN A 116 -3.84 -20.00 -0.10
C GLN A 116 -5.05 -19.57 0.72
N LEU A 117 -5.90 -20.52 1.13
CA LEU A 117 -7.03 -20.24 2.01
C LEU A 117 -6.53 -19.77 3.39
N LYS A 118 -5.53 -20.44 3.97
CA LYS A 118 -4.94 -20.04 5.25
C LYS A 118 -4.28 -18.66 5.20
N GLU A 119 -3.55 -18.36 4.13
CA GLU A 119 -2.95 -17.03 3.94
C GLU A 119 -4.01 -15.95 3.67
N ALA A 120 -5.10 -16.30 2.98
CA ALA A 120 -6.21 -15.38 2.75
C ALA A 120 -6.99 -15.09 4.03
N THR A 121 -7.24 -16.11 4.87
CA THR A 121 -7.91 -15.93 6.17
C THR A 121 -7.03 -15.11 7.12
N GLN A 122 -5.72 -15.38 7.18
CA GLN A 122 -4.80 -14.58 8.00
C GLN A 122 -4.75 -13.12 7.55
N ARG A 123 -4.69 -12.86 6.24
CA ARG A 123 -4.74 -11.49 5.72
C ARG A 123 -6.08 -10.80 5.98
N ALA A 124 -7.19 -11.55 5.97
CA ALA A 124 -8.52 -11.01 6.30
C ALA A 124 -8.60 -10.63 7.78
N GLU A 125 -8.17 -11.52 8.69
CA GLU A 125 -8.12 -11.25 10.13
C GLU A 125 -7.21 -10.07 10.48
N GLU A 126 -6.05 -9.95 9.82
CA GLU A 126 -5.15 -8.81 10.02
C GLU A 126 -5.76 -7.50 9.50
N ALA A 127 -6.50 -7.55 8.39
CA ALA A 127 -7.19 -6.38 7.85
C ALA A 127 -8.34 -5.93 8.74
N GLU A 128 -9.10 -6.87 9.30
CA GLU A 128 -10.18 -6.61 10.26
C GLU A 128 -9.64 -5.95 11.52
N LYS A 129 -8.59 -6.51 12.14
CA LYS A 129 -7.92 -5.89 13.29
C LYS A 129 -7.40 -4.48 13.01
N ARG A 130 -6.82 -4.25 11.82
CA ARG A 130 -6.38 -2.90 11.43
C ARG A 130 -7.56 -1.95 11.26
N SER A 131 -8.66 -2.44 10.71
CA SER A 131 -9.89 -1.65 10.53
C SER A 131 -10.49 -1.25 11.89
N GLU A 132 -10.55 -2.18 12.83
CA GLU A 132 -10.99 -1.92 14.21
C GLU A 132 -10.09 -0.88 14.90
N GLN A 133 -8.77 -1.04 14.83
CA GLN A 133 -7.81 -0.07 15.39
C GLN A 133 -7.93 1.31 14.73
N LEU A 134 -8.20 1.36 13.43
CA LEU A 134 -8.44 2.62 12.73
C LEU A 134 -9.74 3.29 13.20
N ALA A 135 -10.81 2.52 13.39
CA ALA A 135 -12.09 3.02 13.89
C ALA A 135 -11.95 3.61 15.31
N GLU A 136 -11.28 2.89 16.22
CA GLU A 136 -11.02 3.36 17.59
C GLU A 136 -10.19 4.65 17.60
N ARG A 137 -9.18 4.76 16.73
CA ARG A 137 -8.38 5.98 16.60
C ARG A 137 -9.19 7.16 16.06
N VAL A 138 -10.09 6.92 15.11
CA VAL A 138 -10.98 7.96 14.58
C VAL A 138 -11.92 8.46 15.67
N GLU A 139 -12.54 7.56 16.43
CA GLU A 139 -13.42 7.92 17.55
C GLU A 139 -12.68 8.72 18.63
N ALA A 140 -11.46 8.31 19.00
CA ALA A 140 -10.64 9.05 19.95
C ALA A 140 -10.30 10.47 19.46
N GLN A 141 -9.96 10.61 18.17
CA GLN A 141 -9.71 11.92 17.56
C GLN A 141 -10.96 12.79 17.48
N GLU A 142 -12.13 12.22 17.19
CA GLU A 142 -13.40 12.95 17.17
C GLU A 142 -13.75 13.51 18.55
N ASN A 143 -13.55 12.71 19.60
CA ASN A 143 -13.74 13.15 20.98
C ASN A 143 -12.77 14.28 21.37
N GLU A 144 -11.49 14.17 20.99
CA GLU A 144 -10.50 15.22 21.25
C GLU A 144 -10.81 16.52 20.49
N ILE A 145 -11.27 16.43 19.24
CA ILE A 145 -11.70 17.59 18.46
C ILE A 145 -12.95 18.24 19.10
N ALA A 146 -13.87 17.44 19.63
CA ALA A 146 -15.05 17.95 20.31
C ALA A 146 -14.70 18.74 21.58
N THR A 147 -13.78 18.23 22.42
CA THR A 147 -13.34 18.94 23.62
C THR A 147 -12.58 20.22 23.26
N GLN A 148 -11.66 20.16 22.30
CA GLN A 148 -10.93 21.36 21.83
C GLN A 148 -11.87 22.43 21.28
N LYS A 149 -12.94 22.05 20.56
CA LYS A 149 -13.96 23.00 20.09
C LYS A 149 -14.68 23.69 21.23
N MET A 150 -15.05 22.96 22.29
CA MET A 150 -15.68 23.55 23.47
C MET A 150 -14.76 24.54 24.18
N ASP A 151 -13.48 24.20 24.32
CA ASP A 151 -12.48 25.08 24.94
C ASP A 151 -12.26 26.35 24.12
N ILE A 152 -12.18 26.25 22.78
CA ILE A 152 -12.07 27.40 21.89
C ILE A 152 -13.28 28.31 22.00
N GLU A 153 -14.49 27.76 22.05
CA GLU A 153 -15.72 28.56 22.20
C GLU A 153 -15.74 29.28 23.56
N SER A 154 -15.35 28.60 24.63
CA SER A 154 -15.22 29.20 25.96
C SER A 154 -14.19 30.34 25.96
N GLN A 155 -12.99 30.11 25.43
CA GLN A 155 -11.96 31.15 25.31
C GLN A 155 -12.44 32.35 24.48
N LYS A 156 -13.14 32.10 23.38
CA LYS A 156 -13.70 33.15 22.53
C LYS A 156 -14.72 33.99 23.28
N THR A 157 -15.61 33.40 24.08
CA THR A 157 -16.56 34.17 24.90
C THR A 157 -15.85 35.02 25.95
N GLN A 158 -14.81 34.49 26.61
CA GLN A 158 -14.00 35.25 27.56
C GLN A 158 -13.29 36.44 26.90
N LEU A 159 -12.70 36.24 25.71
CA LEU A 159 -12.05 37.33 24.96
C LEU A 159 -13.03 38.42 24.55
N VAL A 160 -14.27 38.06 24.17
CA VAL A 160 -15.33 39.04 23.88
C VAL A 160 -15.67 39.85 25.14
N THR A 161 -15.81 39.20 26.28
CA THR A 161 -16.08 39.89 27.56
C THR A 161 -14.94 40.84 27.93
N GLN A 162 -13.69 40.38 27.87
CA GLN A 162 -12.51 41.22 28.12
C GLN A 162 -12.45 42.41 27.15
N ARG A 163 -12.84 42.21 25.89
CA ARG A 163 -12.88 43.30 24.91
C ARG A 163 -13.88 44.39 25.29
N ILE A 164 -15.08 43.99 25.74
CA ILE A 164 -16.10 44.92 26.22
C ILE A 164 -15.59 45.71 27.42
N GLU A 165 -14.94 45.05 28.37
CA GLU A 165 -14.36 45.71 29.55
C GLU A 165 -13.27 46.73 29.17
N ILE A 166 -12.38 46.38 28.23
CA ILE A 166 -11.33 47.29 27.73
C ILE A 166 -11.96 48.51 27.05
N ASP A 167 -12.99 48.32 26.22
CA ASP A 167 -13.63 49.42 25.50
C ASP A 167 -14.40 50.35 26.45
N ASP A 168 -15.00 49.82 27.52
CA ASP A 168 -15.59 50.61 28.61
C ASP A 168 -14.54 51.38 29.42
N MET A 169 -13.41 50.73 29.77
CA MET A 169 -12.29 51.39 30.45
C MET A 169 -11.72 52.54 29.61
N ARG A 170 -11.53 52.33 28.30
CA ARG A 170 -11.06 53.37 27.38
C ARG A 170 -12.01 54.54 27.28
N SER A 171 -13.32 54.27 27.27
CA SER A 171 -14.34 55.32 27.26
C SER A 171 -14.29 56.18 28.53
N ARG A 172 -14.14 55.55 29.71
CA ARG A 172 -13.94 56.26 30.98
C ARG A 172 -12.64 57.08 31.00
N GLN A 173 -11.55 56.53 30.49
CA GLN A 173 -10.26 57.23 30.38
C GLN A 173 -10.38 58.48 29.50
N ALA A 174 -11.02 58.38 28.33
CA ALA A 174 -11.24 59.52 27.44
C ALA A 174 -12.01 60.66 28.13
N ILE A 175 -13.03 60.34 28.93
CA ILE A 175 -13.78 61.34 29.71
C ILE A 175 -12.87 61.99 30.75
N THR A 176 -12.06 61.21 31.47
CA THR A 176 -11.15 61.75 32.48
C THR A 176 -10.06 62.64 31.86
N GLU A 177 -9.52 62.26 30.71
CA GLU A 177 -8.53 63.05 29.98
C GLU A 177 -9.11 64.38 29.50
N ALA A 178 -10.33 64.38 28.95
CA ALA A 178 -11.03 65.59 28.55
C ALA A 178 -11.27 66.54 29.73
N LEU A 179 -11.67 66.00 30.88
CA LEU A 179 -11.85 66.79 32.11
C LEU A 179 -10.51 67.42 32.57
N VAL A 180 -9.43 66.65 32.60
CA VAL A 180 -8.09 67.14 32.98
C VAL A 180 -7.62 68.23 32.03
N GLN A 181 -7.79 68.06 30.71
CA GLN A 181 -7.45 69.07 29.72
C GLN A 181 -8.25 70.37 29.94
N SER A 182 -9.55 70.28 30.20
CA SER A 182 -10.38 71.47 30.47
C SER A 182 -9.93 72.25 31.71
N LEU A 183 -9.54 71.56 32.78
CA LEU A 183 -9.02 72.18 34.01
C LEU A 183 -7.68 72.87 33.77
N LEU A 184 -6.79 72.23 33.01
CA LEU A 184 -5.50 72.82 32.62
C LEU A 184 -5.69 74.09 31.78
N GLN A 185 -6.60 74.06 30.79
CA GLN A 185 -6.93 75.23 29.96
C GLN A 185 -7.50 76.39 30.79
N ARG A 186 -8.39 76.11 31.75
CA ARG A 186 -8.94 77.12 32.66
C ARG A 186 -7.85 77.75 33.55
N SER A 187 -6.91 76.95 34.06
CA SER A 187 -5.79 77.44 34.87
C SER A 187 -4.87 78.37 34.08
N GLN A 188 -4.51 78.01 32.83
CA GLN A 188 -3.68 78.85 31.98
C GLN A 188 -4.38 80.16 31.55
N SER A 189 -5.69 80.12 31.32
CA SER A 189 -6.49 81.31 30.98
C SER A 189 -6.62 82.29 32.16
N SER A 190 -6.80 81.78 33.39
CA SER A 190 -6.83 82.60 34.60
C SER A 190 -5.48 83.27 34.89
N ASN A 191 -4.36 82.58 34.66
CA ASN A 191 -3.02 83.15 34.89
C ASN A 191 -2.66 84.24 33.86
N ASN A 192 -3.12 84.13 32.61
CA ASN A 192 -2.90 85.17 31.60
C ASN A 192 -3.80 86.40 31.77
N THR A 193 -4.90 86.31 32.52
CA THR A 193 -5.80 87.47 32.78
C THR A 193 -5.29 88.35 33.94
N ILE A 194 -4.39 87.85 34.78
CA ILE A 194 -3.79 88.59 35.91
C ILE A 194 -2.53 89.37 35.49
N LEU A 195 -2.01 89.15 34.29
CA LEU A 195 -0.76 89.74 33.77
C LEU A 195 -0.94 90.77 32.64
N ASN A 196 -2.17 91.22 32.35
CA ASN A 196 -2.45 92.35 31.45
C ASN A 196 -3.10 93.51 32.18
#